data_AF-A0A815LIN6-F1
#
_entry.id   AF-A0A815LIN6-F1
#
_cell.length_a   1.000
_cell.length_b   1.000
_cell.length_c   1.000
_cell.angle_alpha   90.00
_cell.angle_beta   90.00
_cell.angle_gamma   90.00
#
_symmetry.space_group_name_H-M   'P 1'
#
loop_
_entity.id
_entity.type
_entity.pdbx_description
1 polymer ?
#
loop_
_entity_poly.entity_id
_entity_poly.type
_entity_poly.pdbx_seq_one_letter_code
_entity_poly.pdbx_strand_id
1 'polypeptide(L)'
;MNTTIGLCYIQLILITHGICILMGAPLLTDIIRTFLFSIYIVLIGFTPVIISLKGNLNDIYNFLFDNEFYLTISKSNKHFFMKYLVWGTIIGAWLGALPIPLDWDRWWQRWPITCLISSTLGAGFSVIFTYLWLWIRKNQKYNEDTE
;
A
#
# COMPACT_ATOMS: atom_id res chain seq x y z
N MET A 1 -11.22 -8.92 -19.12
CA MET A 1 -10.67 -7.75 -18.38
C MET A 1 -11.27 -7.65 -16.99
N ASN A 2 -12.60 -7.61 -16.83
CA ASN A 2 -13.24 -7.51 -15.51
C ASN A 2 -13.01 -8.74 -14.61
N THR A 3 -12.97 -9.94 -15.20
CA THR A 3 -12.70 -11.20 -14.48
C THR A 3 -11.28 -11.26 -13.92
N THR A 4 -10.28 -10.85 -14.69
CA THR A 4 -8.86 -10.82 -14.28
C THR A 4 -8.64 -9.87 -13.10
N ILE A 5 -9.26 -8.68 -13.14
CA ILE A 5 -9.19 -7.72 -12.04
C ILE A 5 -9.81 -8.29 -10.77
N GLY A 6 -11.01 -8.89 -10.86
CA GLY A 6 -11.66 -9.53 -9.72
C GLY A 6 -10.82 -10.64 -9.09
N LEU A 7 -10.22 -11.51 -9.92
CA LEU A 7 -9.30 -12.56 -9.44
C LEU A 7 -8.07 -11.98 -8.75
N CYS A 8 -7.49 -10.91 -9.30
CA CYS A 8 -6.34 -10.23 -8.72
C CYS A 8 -6.66 -9.67 -7.31
N TYR A 9 -7.84 -9.07 -7.11
CA TYR A 9 -8.28 -8.62 -5.79
C TYR A 9 -8.33 -9.78 -4.81
N ILE A 10 -8.99 -10.90 -5.18
CA ILE A 10 -9.12 -12.07 -4.32
C ILE A 10 -7.73 -12.60 -3.94
N GLN A 11 -6.83 -12.75 -4.92
CA GLN A 11 -5.48 -13.25 -4.67
C GLN A 11 -4.68 -12.32 -3.73
N LEU A 12 -4.71 -11.00 -3.95
CA LEU A 12 -4.01 -10.05 -3.08
C LEU A 12 -4.60 -10.00 -1.67
N ILE A 13 -5.92 -10.13 -1.52
CA ILE A 13 -6.58 -10.19 -0.21
C ILE A 13 -6.09 -11.43 0.55
N LEU A 14 -6.06 -12.60 -0.09
CA LEU A 14 -5.61 -13.85 0.52
C LEU A 14 -4.11 -13.79 0.87
N ILE A 15 -3.27 -13.24 -0.01
CA ILE A 15 -1.84 -13.05 0.25
C ILE A 15 -1.65 -12.11 1.44
N THR A 16 -2.34 -10.97 1.46
CA THR A 16 -2.25 -9.99 2.56
C THR A 16 -2.73 -10.59 3.88
N HIS A 17 -3.81 -11.38 3.85
CA HIS A 17 -4.31 -12.09 5.03
C HIS A 17 -3.30 -13.08 5.59
N GLY A 18 -2.69 -13.89 4.71
CA GLY A 18 -1.61 -14.80 5.08
C GLY A 18 -0.41 -14.06 5.67
N ILE A 19 0.01 -12.94 5.06
CA ILE A 19 1.09 -12.10 5.58
C ILE A 19 0.74 -11.56 6.97
N CYS A 20 -0.47 -11.03 7.20
CA CYS A 20 -0.87 -10.56 8.52
C CYS A 20 -0.75 -11.66 9.59
N ILE A 21 -1.21 -12.88 9.29
CA ILE A 21 -1.09 -14.04 10.19
C ILE A 21 0.38 -14.37 10.46
N LEU A 22 1.21 -14.44 9.41
CA LEU A 22 2.65 -14.70 9.55
C LEU A 22 3.38 -13.62 10.37
N MET A 23 2.88 -12.39 10.33
CA MET A 23 3.39 -11.26 11.13
C MET A 23 2.80 -11.20 12.55
N GLY A 24 2.03 -12.21 12.97
CA GLY A 24 1.54 -12.35 14.34
C GLY A 24 0.08 -11.92 14.56
N ALA A 25 -0.71 -11.69 13.50
CA ALA A 25 -2.14 -11.45 13.66
C ALA A 25 -2.86 -12.70 14.21
N PRO A 26 -3.93 -12.55 15.01
CA PRO A 26 -4.65 -13.69 15.58
C PRO A 26 -5.27 -14.57 14.50
N LEU A 27 -4.96 -15.87 14.55
CA LEU A 27 -5.42 -16.85 13.56
C LEU A 27 -6.91 -17.21 13.71
N LEU A 28 -7.38 -17.41 14.95
CA LEU A 28 -8.70 -17.97 15.24
C LEU A 28 -9.66 -16.98 15.91
N THR A 29 -9.17 -16.18 16.87
CA THR A 29 -10.03 -15.30 17.68
C THR A 29 -10.57 -14.10 16.90
N ASP A 30 -9.77 -13.55 15.97
CA ASP A 30 -10.10 -12.34 15.22
C ASP A 30 -9.95 -12.52 13.70
N ILE A 31 -10.22 -13.73 13.19
CA ILE A 31 -10.07 -14.06 11.77
C ILE A 31 -10.85 -13.10 10.87
N ILE A 32 -12.07 -12.73 11.27
CA ILE A 32 -12.91 -11.78 10.54
C ILE A 32 -12.25 -10.40 10.49
N ARG A 33 -11.66 -9.94 11.61
CA ARG A 33 -11.01 -8.63 11.65
C ARG A 33 -9.75 -8.60 10.80
N THR A 34 -8.96 -9.68 10.86
CA THR A 34 -7.77 -9.84 10.01
C THR A 34 -8.16 -9.85 8.53
N PHE A 35 -9.25 -10.56 8.17
CA PHE A 35 -9.75 -10.58 6.79
C PHE A 35 -10.26 -9.22 6.31
N LEU A 36 -11.05 -8.52 7.13
CA LEU A 36 -11.51 -7.16 6.83
C LEU A 36 -10.35 -6.17 6.70
N PHE A 37 -9.32 -6.32 7.52
CA PHE A 37 -8.11 -5.52 7.42
C PHE A 37 -7.33 -5.79 6.11
N SER A 38 -7.23 -7.05 5.68
CA SER A 38 -6.64 -7.39 4.39
C SER A 38 -7.42 -6.78 3.22
N ILE A 39 -8.75 -6.82 3.25
CA ILE A 39 -9.60 -6.11 2.28
C ILE A 39 -9.27 -4.61 2.29
N TYR A 40 -9.22 -4.00 3.48
CA TYR A 40 -8.92 -2.58 3.65
C TYR A 40 -7.59 -2.19 3.01
N ILE A 41 -6.51 -2.92 3.29
CA ILE A 41 -5.17 -2.66 2.74
C ILE A 41 -5.15 -2.77 1.21
N VAL A 42 -5.81 -3.78 0.65
CA VAL A 42 -5.90 -3.95 -0.80
C VAL A 42 -6.71 -2.82 -1.43
N LEU A 43 -7.81 -2.41 -0.80
CA LEU A 43 -8.64 -1.31 -1.29
C LEU A 43 -7.93 0.05 -1.25
N ILE A 44 -7.20 0.36 -0.18
CA ILE A 44 -6.54 1.67 -0.04
C ILE A 44 -5.22 1.76 -0.79
N GLY A 45 -4.38 0.71 -0.72
CA GLY A 45 -3.03 0.74 -1.28
C GLY A 45 -2.98 0.23 -2.73
N PHE A 46 -3.59 -0.94 -2.99
CA PHE A 46 -3.37 -1.68 -4.23
C PHE A 46 -4.36 -1.35 -5.35
N THR A 47 -5.57 -0.86 -5.05
CA THR A 47 -6.60 -0.50 -6.04
C THR A 47 -6.08 0.26 -7.27
N PRO A 48 -5.35 1.39 -7.13
CA PRO A 48 -4.92 2.13 -8.31
C PRO A 48 -3.89 1.35 -9.15
N VAL A 49 -3.07 0.51 -8.52
CA VAL A 49 -2.10 -0.36 -9.22
C VAL A 49 -2.83 -1.49 -9.96
N ILE A 50 -3.79 -2.16 -9.31
CA ILE A 50 -4.59 -3.24 -9.91
C ILE A 50 -5.32 -2.74 -11.17
N ILE A 51 -5.93 -1.55 -11.09
CA ILE A 51 -6.65 -0.96 -12.23
C ILE A 51 -5.67 -0.55 -13.34
N SER A 52 -4.54 0.08 -13.00
CA SER A 52 -3.55 0.54 -13.98
C SER A 52 -2.89 -0.61 -14.75
N LEU A 53 -2.59 -1.71 -14.04
CA LEU A 53 -1.93 -2.90 -14.60
C LEU A 53 -2.93 -4.00 -15.04
N LYS A 54 -4.22 -3.66 -15.14
CA LYS A 54 -5.29 -4.55 -15.65
C LYS A 54 -5.43 -5.89 -14.90
N GLY A 55 -5.02 -5.94 -13.64
CA GLY A 55 -5.16 -7.10 -12.76
C GLY A 55 -4.18 -8.26 -13.01
N ASN A 56 -3.03 -8.03 -13.63
CA ASN A 56 -1.99 -9.07 -13.72
C ASN A 56 -1.07 -9.05 -12.49
N LEU A 57 -1.10 -10.11 -11.68
CA LEU A 57 -0.29 -10.20 -10.46
C LEU A 57 1.22 -10.10 -10.71
N ASN A 58 1.73 -10.71 -11.79
CA ASN A 58 3.16 -10.69 -12.08
C ASN A 58 3.62 -9.27 -12.41
N ASP A 59 2.79 -8.51 -13.14
CA ASP A 59 3.09 -7.11 -13.46
C ASP A 59 3.07 -6.25 -12.19
N ILE A 60 2.15 -6.51 -11.25
CA ILE A 60 2.11 -5.82 -9.95
C ILE A 60 3.37 -6.12 -9.14
N TYR A 61 3.80 -7.39 -9.10
CA TYR A 61 5.02 -7.79 -8.42
C TYR A 61 6.25 -7.10 -9.03
N ASN A 62 6.42 -7.18 -10.35
CA ASN A 62 7.53 -6.53 -11.05
C ASN A 62 7.48 -5.00 -10.86
N PHE A 63 6.29 -4.40 -10.91
CA PHE A 63 6.13 -2.95 -10.70
C PHE A 63 6.61 -2.49 -9.31
N LEU A 64 6.34 -3.28 -8.26
CA LEU A 64 6.71 -2.94 -6.89
C LEU A 64 8.18 -3.21 -6.59
N PHE A 65 8.73 -4.31 -7.07
CA PHE A 65 10.03 -4.83 -6.65
C PHE A 65 11.14 -4.78 -7.71
N ASP A 66 10.81 -4.81 -9.00
CA ASP A 66 11.77 -4.72 -10.10
C ASP A 66 11.94 -3.26 -10.55
N ASN A 67 13.12 -2.71 -10.30
CA ASN A 67 13.45 -1.33 -10.65
C ASN A 67 13.60 -1.12 -12.16
N GLU A 68 14.08 -2.10 -12.91
CA GLU A 68 14.24 -1.98 -14.38
C GLU A 68 12.88 -2.00 -15.07
N PHE A 69 12.02 -2.94 -14.66
CA PHE A 69 10.64 -3.00 -15.13
C PHE A 69 9.87 -1.71 -14.76
N TYR A 70 10.03 -1.25 -13.53
CA TYR A 70 9.43 0.01 -13.09
C TYR A 70 9.89 1.19 -13.96
N LEU A 71 11.19 1.36 -14.22
CA LEU A 71 11.69 2.48 -15.05
C LEU A 71 11.17 2.42 -16.49
N THR A 72 11.00 1.21 -17.04
CA THR A 72 10.46 0.99 -18.40
C THR A 72 9.02 1.49 -18.53
N ILE A 73 8.20 1.24 -17.51
CA ILE A 73 6.77 1.56 -17.51
C ILE A 73 6.48 2.92 -16.85
N SER A 74 7.32 3.39 -15.92
CA SER A 74 7.19 4.63 -15.16
C SER A 74 7.66 5.87 -15.93
N LYS A 75 7.14 6.03 -17.15
CA LYS A 75 7.30 7.29 -17.92
C LYS A 75 6.39 8.42 -17.38
N SER A 76 5.42 8.08 -16.54
CA SER A 76 4.42 9.02 -16.00
C SER A 76 4.54 9.17 -14.48
N ASN A 77 4.31 10.39 -14.00
CA ASN A 77 4.18 10.73 -12.58
C ASN A 77 3.12 9.89 -11.85
N LYS A 78 2.14 9.31 -12.59
CA LYS A 78 1.11 8.43 -12.04
C LYS A 78 1.69 7.16 -11.43
N HIS A 79 2.65 6.53 -12.09
CA HIS A 79 3.27 5.29 -11.61
C HIS A 79 4.13 5.53 -10.35
N PHE A 80 4.79 6.68 -10.29
CA PHE A 80 5.47 7.13 -9.07
C PHE A 80 4.48 7.26 -7.91
N PHE A 81 3.39 8.00 -8.09
CA PHE A 81 2.34 8.12 -7.08
C PHE A 81 1.83 6.76 -6.57
N MET A 82 1.47 5.86 -7.49
CA MET A 82 0.91 4.56 -7.16
C MET A 82 1.88 3.66 -6.36
N LYS A 83 3.17 3.65 -6.74
CA LYS A 83 4.19 2.84 -6.05
C LYS A 83 4.37 3.28 -4.60
N TYR A 84 4.49 4.59 -4.37
CA TYR A 84 4.65 5.12 -3.02
C TYR A 84 3.39 5.00 -2.19
N LEU A 85 2.20 5.08 -2.80
CA LEU A 85 0.95 4.82 -2.09
C LEU A 85 0.92 3.40 -1.49
N VAL A 86 1.24 2.38 -2.29
CA VAL A 86 1.31 0.98 -1.81
C VAL A 86 2.31 0.84 -0.65
N TRP A 87 3.54 1.33 -0.86
CA TRP A 87 4.58 1.23 0.17
C TRP A 87 4.23 2.00 1.44
N GLY A 88 3.65 3.19 1.32
CA GLY A 88 3.15 3.98 2.45
C GLY A 88 2.09 3.28 3.26
N THR A 89 1.11 2.66 2.59
CA THR A 89 0.07 1.87 3.26
C THR A 89 0.69 0.68 4.02
N ILE A 90 1.61 -0.07 3.40
CA ILE A 90 2.24 -1.25 4.01
C ILE A 90 3.13 -0.84 5.20
N ILE A 91 3.99 0.15 5.02
CA ILE A 91 4.88 0.64 6.09
C ILE A 91 4.05 1.23 7.23
N GLY A 92 3.00 2.00 6.90
CA GLY A 92 2.07 2.51 7.90
C GLY A 92 1.43 1.38 8.71
N ALA A 93 0.85 0.38 8.05
CA ALA A 93 0.26 -0.79 8.70
C ALA A 93 1.24 -1.49 9.64
N TRP A 94 2.48 -1.67 9.19
CA TRP A 94 3.55 -2.30 9.95
C TRP A 94 3.93 -1.49 11.20
N LEU A 95 4.10 -0.17 11.07
CA LEU A 95 4.37 0.72 12.21
C LEU A 95 3.21 0.71 13.22
N GLY A 96 1.97 0.56 12.77
CA GLY A 96 0.81 0.40 13.64
C GLY A 96 0.78 -0.89 14.44
N ALA A 97 1.59 -1.88 14.09
CA ALA A 97 1.71 -3.10 14.90
C ALA A 97 2.59 -2.88 16.14
N LEU A 98 3.48 -1.87 16.14
CA LEU A 98 4.41 -1.60 17.24
C LEU A 98 3.74 -1.33 18.59
N PRO A 99 2.60 -0.62 18.69
CA PRO A 99 1.94 -0.37 19.97
C PRO A 99 1.19 -1.57 20.55
N ILE A 100 0.99 -2.66 19.79
CA ILE A 100 0.20 -3.83 20.21
C ILE A 100 0.91 -4.62 21.33
N PRO A 101 2.21 -5.00 21.20
CA PRO A 101 2.91 -5.75 22.25
C PRO A 101 3.15 -4.97 23.54
N LEU A 102 3.05 -3.63 23.50
CA LEU A 102 3.22 -2.77 24.67
C LEU A 102 2.01 -2.84 25.62
N ASP A 103 0.87 -3.35 25.12
CA ASP A 103 -0.39 -3.67 25.80
C ASP A 103 -0.60 -2.92 27.12
N TRP A 104 -0.92 -1.62 27.00
CA TRP A 104 -1.28 -0.76 28.13
C TRP A 104 -2.75 -0.97 28.55
N ASP A 105 -3.33 -2.14 28.25
CA ASP A 105 -4.74 -2.50 28.42
C ASP A 105 -5.71 -1.47 27.81
N ARG A 106 -5.34 -0.88 26.67
CA ARG A 106 -6.19 0.12 26.00
C ARG A 106 -6.99 -0.48 24.85
N TRP A 107 -8.26 -0.12 24.79
CA TRP A 107 -9.17 -0.57 23.73
C TRP A 107 -8.68 -0.22 22.32
N TRP A 108 -7.91 0.87 22.16
CA TRP A 108 -7.35 1.30 20.88
C TRP A 108 -6.14 0.48 20.44
N GLN A 109 -5.46 -0.24 21.34
CA GLN A 109 -4.34 -1.15 21.00
C GLN A 109 -4.80 -2.50 20.43
N ARG A 110 -6.11 -2.77 20.46
CA ARG A 110 -6.67 -4.03 19.95
C ARG A 110 -6.46 -4.15 18.45
N TRP A 111 -6.03 -5.33 18.01
CA TRP A 111 -5.92 -5.66 16.59
C TRP A 111 -7.29 -5.51 15.88
N PRO A 112 -7.36 -4.90 14.67
CA PRO A 112 -6.31 -4.24 13.88
C PRO A 112 -6.38 -2.70 13.97
N ILE A 113 -6.91 -2.11 15.05
CA ILE A 113 -7.27 -0.68 15.11
C ILE A 113 -6.06 0.23 14.84
N THR A 114 -4.94 0.00 15.53
CA THR A 114 -3.71 0.78 15.35
C THR A 114 -3.13 0.63 13.94
N CYS A 115 -3.11 -0.60 13.40
CA CYS A 115 -2.66 -0.91 12.05
C CYS A 115 -3.54 -0.22 10.99
N LEU A 116 -4.85 -0.19 11.21
CA LEU A 116 -5.79 0.50 10.32
C LEU A 116 -5.51 2.00 10.28
N ILE A 117 -5.46 2.66 11.45
CA ILE A 117 -5.21 4.12 11.54
C ILE A 117 -3.85 4.47 10.90
N SER A 118 -2.79 3.77 11.30
CA SER A 118 -1.44 4.01 10.80
C SER A 118 -1.30 3.73 9.30
N SER A 119 -1.98 2.71 8.75
CA SER A 119 -2.00 2.46 7.30
C SER A 119 -2.70 3.57 6.52
N THR A 120 -3.78 4.16 7.06
CA THR A 120 -4.41 5.36 6.49
C THR A 120 -3.47 6.54 6.53
N LEU A 121 -2.80 6.76 7.66
CA LEU A 121 -1.83 7.85 7.81
C LEU A 121 -0.63 7.68 6.87
N GLY A 122 -0.12 6.45 6.73
CA GLY A 122 0.97 6.14 5.79
C GLY A 122 0.58 6.35 4.33
N ALA A 123 -0.66 5.99 3.96
CA ALA A 123 -1.22 6.29 2.66
C ALA A 123 -1.30 7.82 2.42
N GLY A 124 -1.88 8.56 3.36
CA GLY A 124 -2.01 10.01 3.29
C GLY A 124 -0.65 10.73 3.23
N PHE A 125 0.31 10.30 4.04
CA PHE A 125 1.68 10.81 4.01
C PHE A 125 2.32 10.60 2.63
N SER A 126 2.09 9.45 2.01
CA SER A 126 2.65 9.14 0.69
C SER A 126 2.07 10.00 -0.41
N VAL A 127 0.78 10.36 -0.32
CA VAL A 127 0.15 11.34 -1.23
C VAL A 127 0.83 12.70 -1.10
N ILE A 128 1.01 13.18 0.13
CA ILE A 128 1.66 14.48 0.39
C ILE A 128 3.11 14.47 -0.11
N PHE A 129 3.85 13.41 0.23
CA PHE A 129 5.23 13.22 -0.17
C PHE A 129 5.40 13.21 -1.69
N THR A 130 4.59 12.42 -2.39
CA THR A 130 4.66 12.31 -3.86
C THR A 130 4.28 13.63 -4.54
N TYR A 131 3.26 14.33 -4.04
CA TYR A 131 2.90 15.64 -4.57
C TYR A 131 4.04 16.66 -4.40
N LEU A 132 4.62 16.74 -3.20
CA LEU A 132 5.73 17.65 -2.91
C LEU A 132 6.95 17.34 -3.78
N TRP A 133 7.30 16.07 -3.91
CA TRP A 133 8.41 15.62 -4.74
C TRP A 133 8.24 16.05 -6.22
N LEU A 134 7.04 15.86 -6.77
CA LEU A 134 6.74 16.25 -8.14
C LEU A 134 6.76 17.76 -8.32
N TRP A 135 6.32 18.53 -7.33
CA TRP A 135 6.38 19.98 -7.34
C TRP A 135 7.83 20.49 -7.36
N ILE A 136 8.70 19.96 -6.49
CA ILE A 136 10.13 20.32 -6.45
C ILE A 136 10.80 20.02 -7.80
N ARG A 137 10.59 18.81 -8.33
CA ARG A 137 11.16 18.39 -9.62
C ARG A 137 10.69 19.29 -10.78
N LYS A 138 9.42 19.72 -10.75
CA LYS A 138 8.88 20.62 -11.78
C LYS A 138 9.57 21.99 -11.72
N ASN A 139 9.79 22.54 -10.53
CA ASN A 139 10.45 23.83 -10.35
C ASN A 139 11.93 23.79 -10.77
N GLN A 140 12.64 22.70 -10.49
CA GLN A 140 14.02 22.53 -10.94
C GLN A 140 14.11 22.57 -12.47
N LYS A 141 13.24 21.82 -13.15
CA LYS A 141 13.22 21.81 -14.62
C LYS A 141 12.86 23.17 -15.22
N TYR A 142 11.93 23.90 -14.60
CA TYR A 142 11.58 25.25 -15.04
C TYR A 142 12.78 26.20 -14.98
N ASN A 143 13.60 26.13 -13.92
CA ASN A 143 14.79 26.97 -13.79
C ASN A 143 15.86 26.61 -14.83
N GLU A 144 16.08 25.31 -15.09
CA GLU A 144 17.01 24.84 -16.14
C GLU A 144 16.62 25.30 -17.55
N ASP A 145 15.32 25.40 -17.85
CA ASP A 145 14.83 25.84 -19.16
C ASP A 145 14.91 27.38 -19.36
N THR A 146 15.12 28.15 -18.28
CA THR A 146 15.18 29.63 -18.31
C THR A 146 16.58 30.23 -18.26
N GLU A 147 17.60 29.43 -17.91
CA GLU A 147 19.02 29.79 -17.97
C GLU A 147 19.62 29.53 -19.36
#